data_AF-A0A917K235-F1
#
_entry.id   AF-A0A917K235-F1
#
_cell.length_a   1.000
_cell.length_b   1.000
_cell.length_c   1.000
_cell.angle_alpha   90.00
_cell.angle_beta   90.00
_cell.angle_gamma   90.00
#
_symmetry.space_group_name_H-M   'P 1'
#
loop_
_entity.id
_entity.type
_entity.pdbx_description
1 polymer ?
#
loop_
_entity_poly.entity_id
_entity_poly.type
_entity_poly.pdbx_seq_one_letter_code
_entity_poly.pdbx_strand_id
1 'polypeptide(L)'
;MEDPYRTQIATAELQELAGALAVVAAHADLNHRYRKLITDSQRLLATPRIRLTQARGIAKKLMVLAKAAGPDFRAHLPAPAAAEFAAGMSRADALVFGADQR
;
A
#
# COMPACT_ATOMS: atom_id res chain seq x y z
N MET A 1 -8.51 10.85 -21.91
CA MET A 1 -8.25 10.91 -20.46
C MET A 1 -9.45 10.27 -19.77
N GLU A 2 -9.32 9.02 -19.32
CA GLU A 2 -10.39 8.33 -18.57
C GLU A 2 -10.58 8.99 -17.20
N ASP A 3 -11.84 9.16 -16.80
CA ASP A 3 -12.18 9.70 -15.50
C ASP A 3 -11.68 8.73 -14.39
N PRO A 4 -10.69 9.14 -13.55
CA PRO A 4 -10.17 8.29 -12.48
C PRO A 4 -11.22 7.95 -11.42
N TYR A 5 -12.33 8.69 -11.35
CA TYR A 5 -13.47 8.39 -10.48
C TYR A 5 -14.33 7.25 -11.01
N ARG A 6 -14.22 6.91 -12.30
CA ARG A 6 -14.91 5.78 -12.95
C ARG A 6 -13.98 4.62 -13.29
N THR A 7 -12.66 4.86 -13.34
CA THR A 7 -11.65 3.85 -13.63
C THR A 7 -11.51 2.86 -12.47
N GLN A 8 -11.61 1.57 -12.77
CA GLN A 8 -11.43 0.48 -11.81
C GLN A 8 -10.21 -0.37 -12.14
N ILE A 9 -9.50 -0.81 -11.12
CA ILE A 9 -8.34 -1.70 -11.20
C ILE A 9 -8.66 -3.04 -10.54
N ALA A 10 -8.17 -4.15 -11.10
CA ALA A 10 -8.30 -5.43 -10.44
C ALA A 10 -7.39 -5.47 -9.21
N THR A 11 -7.88 -5.97 -8.07
CA THR A 11 -7.05 -6.03 -6.86
C THR A 11 -5.93 -7.06 -6.98
N ALA A 12 -6.02 -8.00 -7.92
CA ALA A 12 -4.91 -8.85 -8.33
C ALA A 12 -3.70 -8.03 -8.84
N GLU A 13 -3.91 -6.86 -9.46
CA GLU A 13 -2.84 -5.94 -9.88
C GLU A 13 -2.25 -5.11 -8.74
N LEU A 14 -2.75 -5.32 -7.51
CA LEU A 14 -2.34 -4.62 -6.29
C LEU A 14 -1.74 -5.59 -5.26
N GLN A 15 -1.35 -6.80 -5.66
CA GLN A 15 -0.78 -7.81 -4.77
C GLN A 15 0.45 -7.30 -4.02
N GLU A 16 1.36 -6.61 -4.69
CA GLU A 16 2.55 -6.00 -4.07
C GLU A 16 2.17 -4.98 -2.98
N LEU A 17 1.09 -4.22 -3.20
CA LEU A 17 0.59 -3.25 -2.24
C LEU A 17 -0.04 -3.95 -1.02
N ALA A 18 -0.75 -5.05 -1.24
CA ALA A 18 -1.31 -5.89 -0.18
C ALA A 18 -0.20 -6.53 0.67
N GLY A 19 0.85 -7.04 0.02
CA GLY A 19 2.02 -7.63 0.67
C GLY A 19 2.75 -6.64 1.57
N ALA A 20 3.05 -5.45 1.06
CA ALA A 20 3.70 -4.42 1.88
C ALA A 20 2.84 -3.98 3.09
N LEU A 21 1.51 -3.92 2.96
CA LEU A 21 0.63 -3.67 4.10
C LEU A 21 0.71 -4.79 5.14
N ALA A 22 0.82 -6.06 4.71
CA ALA A 22 0.98 -7.19 5.60
C ALA A 22 2.34 -7.15 6.32
N VAL A 23 3.42 -6.82 5.62
CA VAL A 23 4.76 -6.64 6.23
C VAL A 23 4.72 -5.56 7.30
N VAL A 24 4.13 -4.40 7.01
CA VAL A 24 3.98 -3.33 8.00
C VAL A 24 3.13 -3.81 9.20
N ALA A 25 2.02 -4.52 8.95
CA ALA A 25 1.16 -5.01 10.01
C ALA A 25 1.87 -5.96 10.99
N ALA A 26 2.74 -6.81 10.45
CA ALA A 26 3.46 -7.84 11.20
C ALA A 26 4.69 -7.30 11.92
N HIS A 27 5.42 -6.37 11.30
CA HIS A 27 6.77 -5.99 11.78
C HIS A 27 6.86 -4.60 12.39
N ALA A 28 5.89 -3.71 12.14
CA ALA A 28 5.93 -2.35 12.68
C ALA A 28 5.24 -2.27 14.06
N ASP A 29 5.86 -1.56 15.00
CA ASP A 29 5.20 -1.18 16.24
C ASP A 29 4.30 0.04 16.01
N LEU A 30 3.05 -0.24 15.68
CA LEU A 30 2.05 0.77 15.34
C LEU A 30 0.96 0.87 16.39
N ASN A 31 0.55 2.11 16.67
CA ASN A 31 -0.63 2.38 17.49
C ASN A 31 -1.93 1.91 16.80
N HIS A 32 -3.01 1.87 17.60
CA HIS A 32 -4.32 1.38 17.15
C HIS A 32 -4.87 2.12 15.91
N ARG A 33 -4.59 3.42 15.75
CA ARG A 33 -5.08 4.23 14.62
C ARG A 33 -4.43 3.78 13.31
N TYR A 34 -3.13 3.53 13.31
CA TYR A 34 -2.43 3.02 12.14
C TYR A 34 -2.80 1.57 11.83
N ARG A 35 -2.98 0.73 12.85
CA ARG A 35 -3.49 -0.65 12.66
C ARG A 35 -4.88 -0.65 12.00
N LYS A 36 -5.78 0.25 12.40
CA LYS A 36 -7.09 0.41 11.74
C LYS A 36 -6.97 0.78 10.26
N LEU A 37 -6.04 1.68 9.90
CA LEU A 37 -5.81 2.05 8.49
C LEU A 37 -5.37 0.86 7.63
N ILE A 38 -4.56 -0.04 8.20
CA ILE A 38 -4.14 -1.28 7.53
C ILE A 38 -5.38 -2.17 7.31
N THR A 39 -6.14 -2.45 8.37
CA THR A 39 -7.33 -3.30 8.30
C THR A 39 -8.35 -2.78 7.29
N ASP A 40 -8.63 -1.47 7.30
CA ASP A 40 -9.56 -0.86 6.34
C ASP A 40 -9.06 -0.99 4.89
N SER A 41 -7.74 -0.89 4.69
CA SER A 41 -7.14 -1.03 3.36
C SER A 41 -7.17 -2.48 2.88
N GLN A 42 -6.89 -3.45 3.76
CA GLN A 42 -6.99 -4.88 3.44
C GLN A 42 -8.42 -5.30 3.10
N ARG A 43 -9.43 -4.77 3.82
CA ARG A 43 -10.85 -5.01 3.50
C ARG A 43 -11.22 -4.55 2.09
N LEU A 44 -10.70 -3.40 1.66
CA LEU A 44 -10.92 -2.93 0.29
C LEU A 44 -10.25 -3.86 -0.73
N LEU A 45 -9.01 -4.29 -0.45
CA LEU A 45 -8.25 -5.19 -1.34
C LEU A 45 -8.83 -6.62 -1.42
N ALA A 46 -9.67 -7.01 -0.47
CA ALA A 46 -10.39 -8.29 -0.51
C ALA A 46 -11.51 -8.33 -1.57
N THR A 47 -11.92 -7.17 -2.10
CA THR A 47 -12.88 -7.12 -3.23
C THR A 47 -12.16 -7.38 -4.56
N PRO A 48 -12.80 -7.93 -5.60
CA PRO A 48 -12.10 -8.26 -6.86
C PRO A 48 -11.61 -7.05 -7.66
N ARG A 49 -12.30 -5.91 -7.55
CA ARG A 49 -11.96 -4.65 -8.21
C ARG A 49 -12.27 -3.48 -7.30
N ILE A 50 -11.42 -2.46 -7.33
CA ILE A 50 -11.63 -1.19 -6.61
C ILE A 50 -11.44 -0.01 -7.56
N ARG A 51 -11.95 1.16 -7.16
CA ARG A 51 -11.70 2.39 -7.91
C ARG A 51 -10.22 2.76 -7.85
N LEU A 52 -9.70 3.31 -8.93
CA LEU A 52 -8.30 3.77 -8.99
C LEU A 52 -7.98 4.81 -7.90
N THR A 53 -8.94 5.67 -7.56
CA THR A 53 -8.81 6.63 -6.45
C THR A 53 -8.67 5.93 -5.09
N GLN A 54 -9.35 4.80 -4.87
CA GLN A 54 -9.19 3.99 -3.66
C GLN A 54 -7.81 3.32 -3.63
N ALA A 55 -7.35 2.77 -4.76
CA ALA A 55 -6.01 2.20 -4.88
C ALA A 55 -4.92 3.24 -4.56
N ARG A 56 -5.02 4.46 -5.12
CA ARG A 56 -4.13 5.58 -4.79
C ARG A 56 -4.22 5.99 -3.31
N GLY A 57 -5.41 5.96 -2.74
CA GLY A 57 -5.63 6.23 -1.32
C GLY A 57 -4.90 5.20 -0.43
N ILE A 58 -4.93 3.93 -0.81
CA ILE A 58 -4.19 2.86 -0.12
C ILE A 58 -2.67 3.05 -0.27
N ALA A 59 -2.20 3.36 -1.47
CA ALA A 59 -0.78 3.66 -1.72
C ALA A 59 -0.25 4.79 -0.83
N LYS A 60 -0.98 5.91 -0.74
CA LYS A 60 -0.65 7.01 0.17
C LYS A 60 -0.64 6.58 1.64
N LYS A 61 -1.61 5.75 2.06
CA LYS A 61 -1.62 5.20 3.43
C LYS A 61 -0.40 4.33 3.69
N LEU A 62 0.02 3.49 2.75
CA LEU A 62 1.25 2.69 2.89
C LEU A 62 2.47 3.59 3.13
N MET A 63 2.62 4.68 2.39
CA MET A 63 3.70 5.65 2.59
C MET A 63 3.67 6.29 3.99
N VAL A 64 2.48 6.67 4.47
CA VAL A 64 2.30 7.21 5.83
C VAL A 64 2.65 6.16 6.88
N LEU A 65 2.22 4.92 6.68
CA LEU A 65 2.50 3.81 7.60
C LEU A 65 3.99 3.47 7.63
N ALA A 66 4.67 3.48 6.49
CA ALA A 66 6.12 3.33 6.39
C ALA A 66 6.86 4.39 7.21
N LYS A 67 6.40 5.65 7.15
CA LYS A 67 6.95 6.73 7.98
C LYS A 67 6.63 6.53 9.47
N ALA A 68 5.42 6.08 9.79
CA ALA A 68 4.99 5.83 11.17
C ALA A 68 5.72 4.64 11.81
N ALA A 69 6.14 3.65 11.02
CA ALA A 69 6.93 2.50 11.48
C ALA A 69 8.34 2.89 11.95
N GLY A 70 8.80 4.10 11.64
CA GLY A 70 10.08 4.64 12.09
C GLY A 70 11.23 4.43 11.09
N PRO A 71 12.34 5.16 11.27
CA PRO A 71 13.47 5.17 10.33
C PRO A 71 14.17 3.80 10.24
N ASP A 72 14.22 3.06 11.34
CA ASP A 72 14.92 1.78 11.40
C ASP A 72 14.05 0.59 10.98
N PHE A 73 12.77 0.82 10.68
CA PHE A 73 11.83 -0.25 10.32
C PHE A 73 12.39 -1.14 9.20
N ARG A 74 12.89 -0.51 8.12
CA ARG A 74 13.41 -1.22 6.95
C ARG A 74 14.68 -2.03 7.28
N ALA A 75 15.52 -1.53 8.18
CA ALA A 75 16.77 -2.18 8.55
C ALA A 75 16.56 -3.46 9.38
N HIS A 76 15.43 -3.57 10.08
CA HIS A 76 15.09 -4.71 10.92
C HIS A 76 14.21 -5.75 10.23
N LEU A 77 13.85 -5.55 8.96
CA LEU A 77 13.08 -6.52 8.21
C LEU A 77 13.94 -7.72 7.80
N PRO A 78 13.45 -8.96 7.99
CA PRO A 78 14.04 -10.13 7.34
C PRO A 78 14.06 -9.94 5.82
N ALA A 79 15.07 -10.50 5.14
CA ALA A 79 15.28 -10.29 3.70
C ALA A 79 14.02 -10.53 2.82
N PRO A 80 13.19 -11.58 3.05
CA PRO A 80 11.95 -11.76 2.29
C PRO A 80 10.95 -10.62 2.51
N ALA A 81 10.75 -10.20 3.75
CA ALA A 81 9.82 -9.11 4.09
C ALA A 81 10.33 -7.75 3.56
N ALA A 82 11.65 -7.55 3.56
CA ALA A 82 12.26 -6.36 2.99
C ALA A 82 12.01 -6.26 1.47
N ALA A 83 12.15 -7.37 0.75
CA ALA A 83 11.88 -7.42 -0.69
C ALA A 83 10.40 -7.18 -1.01
N GLU A 84 9.50 -7.82 -0.27
CA GLU A 84 8.04 -7.63 -0.44
C GLU A 84 7.61 -6.20 -0.13
N PHE A 85 8.14 -5.62 0.95
CA PHE A 85 7.90 -4.22 1.29
C PHE A 85 8.44 -3.25 0.24
N ALA A 86 9.63 -3.52 -0.31
CA ALA A 86 10.21 -2.70 -1.38
C ALA A 86 9.37 -2.73 -2.66
N ALA A 87 8.88 -3.92 -3.06
CA ALA A 87 7.99 -4.06 -4.21
C ALA A 87 6.69 -3.26 -4.02
N GLY A 88 6.05 -3.38 -2.86
CA GLY A 88 4.83 -2.62 -2.58
C GLY A 88 5.05 -1.11 -2.48
N MET A 89 6.21 -0.65 -1.99
CA MET A 89 6.58 0.77 -2.03
C MET A 89 6.76 1.28 -3.47
N SER A 90 7.44 0.51 -4.33
CA SER A 90 7.57 0.84 -5.75
C SER A 90 6.21 0.91 -6.45
N ARG A 91 5.31 -0.03 -6.16
CA ARG A 91 3.94 -0.01 -6.66
C ARG A 91 3.14 1.20 -6.16
N ALA A 92 3.33 1.57 -4.89
CA ALA A 92 2.70 2.75 -4.32
C ALA A 92 3.19 4.04 -5.00
N ASP A 93 4.49 4.17 -5.24
CA ASP A 93 5.07 5.30 -5.97
C ASP A 93 4.49 5.40 -7.39
N ALA A 94 4.42 4.28 -8.12
CA ALA A 94 3.83 4.24 -9.46
C ALA A 94 2.36 4.67 -9.47
N LEU A 95 1.56 4.27 -8.48
CA LEU A 95 0.15 4.65 -8.39
C LEU A 95 -0.04 6.13 -8.04
N VAL A 96 0.82 6.68 -7.19
CA VAL A 96 0.71 8.06 -6.69
C VAL A 96 1.30 9.08 -7.66
N PHE A 97 2.47 8.79 -8.22
CA PHE A 97 3.24 9.74 -9.04
C PHE A 97 3.27 9.37 -10.53
N GLY A 98 3.08 8.10 -10.90
CA GLY A 98 3.11 7.67 -12.30
C GLY A 98 1.88 8.07 -13.13
N ALA A 99 0.87 8.69 -12.51
CA ALA A 99 -0.36 9.12 -13.16
C ALA A 99 -0.25 10.46 -13.91
N ASP A 100 0.72 11.31 -13.54
CA ASP A 100 0.90 12.66 -14.12
C ASP A 100 1.78 12.67 -15.40
N GLN A 101 2.17 11.50 -15.92
CA GLN A 101 3.07 11.40 -17.08
C GLN A 101 2.42 10.89 -18.38
N ARG A 102 1.10 10.99 -18.55
CA ARG A 102 0.42 10.61 -19.80
C ARG A 102 -0.62 11.61 -20.26
#